data_AF-A0AB36ZHN4-F1
#
_entry.id   AF-A0AB36ZHN4-F1
#
_cell.length_a   1.000
_cell.length_b   1.000
_cell.length_c   1.000
_cell.angle_alpha   90.00
_cell.angle_beta   90.00
_cell.angle_gamma   90.00
#
_symmetry.space_group_name_H-M   'P 1'
#
loop_
_entity.id
_entity.type
_entity.pdbx_description
1 polymer ?
#
loop_
_entity_poly.entity_id
_entity_poly.type
_entity_poly.pdbx_seq_one_letter_code
_entity_poly.pdbx_strand_id
1 'polypeptide(L)'
;MSSSAKLVKHVVPGSLAPTAVESIANVLLFVPVAFLAGVRWRRPVVAGLGASAMSAGIELIQAVVPAIGRACDTSDGITNTIGAAIGSLLAHAVLYRQRRRTHAR
;
A
#
# COMPACT_ATOMS: atom_id res chain seq x y z
N MET A 1 -9.69 34.08 13.84
CA MET A 1 -9.77 33.26 12.61
C MET A 1 -9.94 31.76 12.93
N SER A 2 -10.87 31.37 13.82
CA SER A 2 -11.03 29.97 14.29
C SER A 2 -12.39 29.33 13.93
N SER A 3 -13.26 30.01 13.19
CA SER A 3 -14.66 29.59 13.03
C SER A 3 -15.03 28.96 11.68
N SER A 4 -14.22 29.13 10.62
CA SER A 4 -14.58 28.62 9.27
C SER A 4 -14.14 27.16 9.03
N ALA A 5 -13.15 26.66 9.77
CA ALA A 5 -12.63 25.29 9.57
C ALA A 5 -13.54 24.19 10.16
N LYS A 6 -14.44 24.55 11.09
CA LYS A 6 -15.38 23.59 11.70
C LYS A 6 -16.63 23.35 10.85
N LEU A 7 -16.97 24.25 9.92
CA LEU A 7 -18.25 24.20 9.21
C LEU A 7 -18.22 23.44 7.88
N VAL A 8 -17.05 23.29 7.23
CA VAL A 8 -16.97 22.54 5.96
C VAL A 8 -16.93 21.01 6.20
N LYS A 9 -16.54 20.57 7.40
CA LYS A 9 -16.43 19.14 7.76
C LYS A 9 -17.79 18.42 7.91
N HIS A 10 -18.93 19.06 7.64
CA HIS A 10 -20.26 18.45 7.83
C HIS A 10 -21.19 18.46 6.60
N VAL A 11 -20.83 19.09 5.47
CA VAL A 11 -21.84 19.41 4.42
C VAL A 11 -21.56 18.84 3.01
N VAL A 12 -20.43 18.21 2.70
CA VAL A 12 -20.19 17.71 1.31
C VAL A 12 -20.12 16.18 1.21
N PRO A 13 -21.26 15.49 1.00
CA PRO A 13 -21.32 14.08 0.59
C PRO A 13 -20.93 13.89 -0.89
N GLY A 14 -19.83 14.51 -1.32
CA GLY A 14 -19.30 14.47 -2.70
C GLY A 14 -17.77 14.42 -2.79
N SER A 15 -17.06 14.55 -1.67
CA SER A 15 -15.58 14.59 -1.63
C SER A 15 -14.93 13.30 -1.11
N LEU A 16 -15.70 12.21 -0.98
CA LEU A 16 -15.16 10.88 -0.65
C LEU A 16 -14.49 10.20 -1.86
N ALA A 17 -14.83 10.62 -3.09
CA ALA A 17 -14.29 10.01 -4.31
C ALA A 17 -12.78 10.25 -4.51
N PRO A 18 -12.22 11.47 -4.29
CA PRO A 18 -10.77 11.69 -4.43
C PRO A 18 -9.94 10.81 -3.47
N THR A 19 -10.36 10.67 -2.21
CA THR A 19 -9.58 9.95 -1.19
C THR A 19 -9.75 8.43 -1.25
N ALA A 20 -10.96 7.94 -1.57
CA ALA A 20 -11.20 6.51 -1.71
C ALA A 20 -10.49 5.93 -2.95
N VAL A 21 -10.54 6.65 -4.09
CA VAL A 21 -9.85 6.22 -5.31
C VAL A 21 -8.34 6.21 -5.10
N GLU A 22 -7.79 7.23 -4.43
CA GLU A 22 -6.37 7.29 -4.08
C GLU A 22 -5.96 6.13 -3.15
N SER A 23 -6.76 5.86 -2.11
CA SER A 23 -6.53 4.75 -1.19
C SER A 23 -6.53 3.39 -1.90
N ILE A 24 -7.50 3.17 -2.81
CA ILE A 24 -7.58 1.94 -3.61
C ILE A 24 -6.37 1.84 -4.55
N ALA A 25 -5.98 2.94 -5.20
CA ALA A 25 -4.82 2.97 -6.08
C ALA A 25 -3.52 2.63 -5.34
N ASN A 26 -3.32 3.18 -4.14
CA ASN A 26 -2.18 2.87 -3.26
C ASN A 26 -2.11 1.37 -2.91
N VAL A 27 -3.23 0.77 -2.51
CA VAL A 27 -3.31 -0.68 -2.29
C VAL A 27 -2.93 -1.43 -3.57
N LEU A 28 -3.57 -1.11 -4.70
CA LEU A 28 -3.36 -1.80 -5.98
C LEU A 28 -1.95 -1.65 -6.52
N LEU A 29 -1.24 -0.56 -6.19
CA LEU A 29 0.14 -0.32 -6.59
C LEU A 29 1.10 -1.30 -5.92
N PHE A 30 0.90 -1.58 -4.62
CA PHE A 30 1.83 -2.40 -3.84
C PHE A 30 1.55 -3.91 -3.88
N VAL A 31 0.32 -4.32 -4.21
CA VAL A 31 -0.04 -5.74 -4.42
C VAL A 31 0.87 -6.44 -5.44
N PRO A 32 1.00 -5.97 -6.69
CA PRO A 32 1.81 -6.66 -7.70
C PRO A 32 3.30 -6.65 -7.36
N VAL A 33 3.80 -5.57 -6.74
CA VAL A 33 5.20 -5.46 -6.31
C VAL A 33 5.54 -6.56 -5.29
N ALA A 34 4.78 -6.65 -4.19
CA ALA A 34 5.02 -7.66 -3.16
C ALA A 34 4.75 -9.08 -3.68
N PHE A 35 3.74 -9.26 -4.52
CA PHE A 35 3.41 -10.56 -5.12
C PHE A 35 4.55 -11.08 -6.01
N LEU A 36 4.96 -10.30 -7.01
CA LEU A 36 5.96 -10.72 -7.99
C LEU A 36 7.32 -10.94 -7.32
N ALA A 37 7.74 -10.03 -6.43
CA ALA A 37 8.94 -10.20 -5.63
C ALA A 37 8.88 -11.46 -4.75
N GLY A 38 7.75 -11.67 -4.07
CA GLY A 38 7.53 -12.82 -3.20
C GLY A 38 7.63 -14.16 -3.94
N VAL A 39 7.02 -14.25 -5.13
CA VAL A 39 7.11 -15.43 -6.00
C VAL A 39 8.53 -15.59 -6.56
N ARG A 40 9.12 -14.51 -7.10
CA ARG A 40 10.44 -14.53 -7.77
C ARG A 40 11.57 -14.95 -6.85
N TRP A 41 11.55 -14.48 -5.60
CA TRP A 41 12.56 -14.81 -4.58
C TRP A 41 12.13 -15.94 -3.66
N ARG A 42 10.89 -16.46 -3.81
CA ARG A 42 10.28 -17.47 -2.95
C ARG A 42 10.29 -17.09 -1.46
N ARG A 43 10.29 -15.79 -1.16
CA ARG A 43 10.37 -15.19 0.18
C ARG A 43 9.26 -14.14 0.35
N PRO A 44 7.98 -14.57 0.48
CA PRO A 44 6.83 -13.67 0.51
C PRO A 44 6.91 -12.66 1.66
N VAL A 45 7.32 -13.09 2.86
CA VAL A 45 7.44 -12.20 4.03
C VAL A 45 8.46 -11.08 3.78
N VAL A 46 9.65 -11.43 3.24
CA VAL A 46 10.69 -10.44 2.92
C VAL A 46 10.22 -9.48 1.84
N ALA A 47 9.49 -9.96 0.83
CA ALA A 47 8.91 -9.11 -0.20
C ALA A 47 7.87 -8.13 0.36
N GLY A 48 7.01 -8.59 1.28
CA GLY A 48 6.05 -7.73 1.97
C GLY A 48 6.75 -6.65 2.81
N LEU A 49 7.73 -7.02 3.63
CA LEU A 49 8.50 -6.07 4.44
C LEU A 49 9.28 -5.07 3.57
N GLY A 50 9.90 -5.54 2.49
CA GLY A 50 10.61 -4.66 1.56
C GLY A 50 9.69 -3.67 0.85
N ALA A 51 8.49 -4.12 0.46
CA ALA A 51 7.46 -3.26 -0.12
C ALA A 51 6.94 -2.22 0.89
N SER A 52 6.69 -2.60 2.14
CA SER A 52 6.34 -1.66 3.21
C SER A 52 7.46 -0.65 3.49
N ALA A 53 8.72 -1.11 3.54
CA ALA A 53 9.89 -0.24 3.72
C ALA A 53 10.04 0.75 2.56
N MET A 54 9.78 0.31 1.32
CA MET A 54 9.74 1.18 0.16
C MET A 54 8.65 2.26 0.29
N SER A 55 7.45 1.93 0.78
CA SER A 55 6.41 2.93 1.05
C SER A 55 6.85 3.96 2.10
N ALA A 56 7.46 3.51 3.20
CA ALA A 56 7.97 4.41 4.24
C ALA A 56 9.08 5.33 3.69
N GLY A 57 9.91 4.81 2.77
CA GLY A 57 10.90 5.62 2.06
C GLY A 57 10.28 6.70 1.18
N ILE A 58 9.15 6.41 0.50
CA ILE A 58 8.42 7.39 -0.30
C ILE A 58 7.84 8.49 0.59
N GLU A 59 7.20 8.15 1.72
CA GLU A 59 6.70 9.12 2.69
C GLU A 59 7.83 10.01 3.23
N LEU A 60 8.98 9.42 3.57
CA LEU A 60 10.14 10.17 4.03
C LEU A 60 10.65 11.14 2.98
N ILE A 61 10.75 10.72 1.71
CA ILE A 61 11.15 11.58 0.60
C ILE A 61 10.15 12.73 0.42
N GLN A 62 8.85 12.45 0.47
CA GLN A 62 7.79 13.46 0.38
C GLN A 62 7.83 14.44 1.55
N ALA A 63 8.21 13.98 2.75
CA ALA A 63 8.36 14.83 3.93
C ALA A 63 9.57 15.78 3.83
N VAL A 64 10.67 15.36 3.21
CA VAL A 64 11.92 16.15 3.12
C VAL A 64 12.07 16.92 1.81
N VAL A 65 11.25 16.64 0.79
CA VAL A 65 11.28 17.34 -0.51
C VAL A 65 9.93 18.04 -0.78
N PRO A 66 9.73 19.26 -0.26
CA PRO A 66 8.47 20.00 -0.39
C PRO A 66 8.06 20.31 -1.84
N ALA A 67 9.04 20.33 -2.76
CA ALA A 67 8.82 20.59 -4.18
C ALA A 67 8.00 19.50 -4.90
N ILE A 68 7.82 18.32 -4.30
CA ILE A 68 7.01 17.23 -4.87
C ILE A 68 5.51 17.59 -4.86
N GLY A 69 5.09 18.59 -4.07
CA GLY A 69 3.72 19.12 -4.09
C GLY A 69 2.65 18.19 -3.53
N ARG A 70 3.02 16.99 -3.04
CA ARG A 70 2.16 16.12 -2.24
C ARG A 70 2.56 16.23 -0.77
N ALA A 71 1.58 16.48 0.10
CA ALA A 71 1.78 16.40 1.54
C ALA A 71 1.89 14.92 1.92
N CYS A 72 2.85 14.58 2.80
CA CYS A 72 2.90 13.27 3.43
C CYS A 72 1.58 13.03 4.19
N ASP A 73 0.87 11.95 3.84
CA ASP A 73 -0.33 11.51 4.54
C ASP A 73 -0.11 10.08 5.04
N THR A 74 -0.24 9.87 6.34
CA THR A 74 -0.14 8.55 6.98
C THR A 74 -1.13 7.54 6.39
N SER A 75 -2.24 8.02 5.79
CA SER A 75 -3.18 7.16 5.08
C SER A 75 -2.55 6.48 3.85
N ASP A 76 -1.58 7.12 3.18
CA ASP A 76 -0.83 6.57 2.05
C ASP A 76 0.04 5.39 2.51
N GLY A 77 0.82 5.53 3.59
CA GLY A 77 1.64 4.45 4.14
C GLY A 77 0.83 3.24 4.60
N ILE A 78 -0.34 3.47 5.20
CA ILE A 78 -1.25 2.39 5.62
C ILE A 78 -1.79 1.64 4.40
N THR A 79 -2.33 2.35 3.41
CA THR A 79 -2.94 1.74 2.22
C THR A 79 -1.91 0.99 1.37
N ASN A 80 -0.70 1.53 1.21
CA ASN A 80 0.42 0.84 0.57
C ASN A 80 0.84 -0.43 1.33
N THR A 81 0.91 -0.36 2.67
CA THR A 81 1.25 -1.52 3.52
C THR A 81 0.19 -2.62 3.44
N ILE A 82 -1.10 -2.26 3.34
CA ILE A 82 -2.18 -3.22 3.09
C ILE A 82 -1.97 -3.90 1.73
N GLY A 83 -1.64 -3.14 0.68
CA GLY A 83 -1.29 -3.70 -0.63
C GLY A 83 -0.12 -4.68 -0.57
N ALA A 84 0.95 -4.32 0.14
CA ALA A 84 2.11 -5.18 0.37
C ALA A 84 1.75 -6.48 1.10
N ALA A 85 0.89 -6.41 2.12
CA ALA A 85 0.41 -7.57 2.85
C ALA A 85 -0.42 -8.51 1.95
N ILE A 86 -1.36 -7.96 1.17
CA ILE A 86 -2.17 -8.74 0.22
C ILE A 86 -1.27 -9.43 -0.81
N GLY A 87 -0.35 -8.71 -1.44
CA GLY A 87 0.58 -9.28 -2.42
C GLY A 87 1.46 -10.39 -1.84
N SER A 88 1.97 -10.21 -0.62
CA SER A 88 2.74 -11.22 0.13
C SER A 88 1.91 -12.48 0.41
N LEU A 89 0.66 -12.33 0.86
CA LEU A 89 -0.25 -13.46 1.11
C LEU A 89 -0.55 -14.24 -0.17
N LEU A 90 -0.78 -13.55 -1.29
CA LEU A 90 -0.99 -14.18 -2.59
C LEU A 90 0.26 -14.97 -3.03
N ALA A 91 1.45 -14.40 -2.87
CA ALA A 91 2.71 -15.09 -3.19
C ALA A 91 2.89 -16.34 -2.32
N HIS A 92 2.61 -16.23 -1.02
CA HIS A 92 2.64 -17.36 -0.10
C HIS A 92 1.67 -18.47 -0.55
N ALA A 93 0.43 -18.13 -0.88
CA ALA A 93 -0.57 -19.10 -1.34
C ALA A 93 -0.13 -19.83 -2.62
N VAL A 94 0.44 -19.12 -3.59
CA VAL A 94 0.97 -19.73 -4.84
C VAL A 94 2.11 -20.70 -4.52
N LEU A 95 3.09 -20.27 -3.72
CA LEU A 95 4.24 -21.11 -3.36
C LEU A 95 3.83 -22.33 -2.53
N TYR A 96 2.88 -22.17 -1.61
CA TYR A 96 2.33 -23.26 -0.81
C TYR A 96 1.65 -24.32 -1.70
N ARG A 97 0.82 -23.89 -2.65
CA ARG A 97 0.16 -24.79 -3.61
C ARG A 97 1.17 -25.51 -4.50
N GLN A 98 2.25 -24.84 -4.93
CA GLN A 98 3.31 -25.48 -5.71
C GLN A 98 4.03 -26.58 -4.91
N ARG A 99 4.42 -26.30 -3.65
CA ARG A 99 5.08 -27.30 -2.78
C ARG A 99 4.20 -28.54 -2.57
N ARG A 100 2.89 -28.35 -2.32
CA ARG A 100 1.93 -29.44 -2.14
C ARG A 100 1.82 -30.33 -3.38
N ARG A 101 1.84 -29.75 -4.59
CA ARG A 101 1.82 -30.50 -5.85
C ARG A 101 3.09 -31.31 -6.08
N THR A 102 4.25 -30.81 -5.66
CA THR A 102 5.52 -31.54 -5.79
C THR A 102 5.59 -32.74 -4.83
N HIS A 103 4.99 -32.66 -3.64
CA HIS A 103 4.96 -33.78 -2.69
C HIS A 103 3.89 -34.83 -2.98
N ALA A 104 2.86 -34.50 -3.76
CA ALA A 104 1.80 -35.43 -4.15
C ALA A 104 2.09 -36.19 -5.46
N ARG A 105 3.23 -35.91 -6.10
CA ARG A 105 3.77 -36.65 -7.26
C ARG A 105 4.93 -37.50 -6.78
#